data_AF-A0A1C5SFM8-F1
#
_entry.id   AF-A0A1C5SFM8-F1
#
_cell.length_a   1.000
_cell.length_b   1.000
_cell.length_c   1.000
_cell.angle_alpha   90.00
_cell.angle_beta   90.00
_cell.angle_gamma   90.00
#
_symmetry.space_group_name_H-M   'P 1'
#
loop_
_entity.id
_entity.type
_entity.pdbx_description
1 polymer ?
#
loop_
_entity_poly.entity_id
_entity_poly.type
_entity_poly.pdbx_seq_one_letter_code
_entity_poly.pdbx_strand_id
1 'polypeptide(L)'
;MKNKEAYKQAFKHVHYQKEVNLNQKRIPKSLITFVTSFIILLSTFTVAYAFDIGGIQSKIEVWFHGEKRMIQYEEVEDHVYHFYTTDEDGNVIDMGTHSGSKGTLTGIEPMSGDELAESMNDNSEIVYDEKEDKCLFYYQDKAIDITKMFDKEKECYLVINNGEKDIYFVISYEDKIDDDCTISQYSDENATVTQGVKVKDIKDRFVRIK
;
A
#
# COMPACT_ATOMS: atom_id res chain seq x y z
N MET A 1 32.50 17.01 9.52
CA MET A 1 32.09 15.98 10.50
C MET A 1 31.40 16.63 11.72
N LYS A 2 30.17 17.13 11.60
CA LYS A 2 29.48 17.82 12.71
C LYS A 2 27.98 17.51 12.83
N ASN A 3 27.50 16.39 12.28
CA ASN A 3 26.06 16.10 12.28
C ASN A 3 25.67 14.74 12.90
N LYS A 4 26.60 13.78 13.01
CA LYS A 4 26.27 12.45 13.57
C LYS A 4 26.02 12.44 15.09
N GLU A 5 26.73 13.27 15.84
CA GLU A 5 26.61 13.36 17.29
C GLU A 5 25.32 14.09 17.71
N ALA A 6 24.98 15.19 17.02
CA ALA A 6 23.72 15.91 17.22
C ALA A 6 22.50 15.05 16.88
N TYR A 7 22.59 14.25 15.81
CA TYR A 7 21.57 13.28 15.43
C TYR A 7 21.36 12.23 16.53
N LYS A 8 22.43 11.58 17.01
CA LYS A 8 22.33 10.59 18.10
C LYS A 8 21.77 11.17 19.41
N GLN A 9 21.99 12.45 19.68
CA GLN A 9 21.52 13.10 20.89
C GLN A 9 20.03 13.47 20.83
N ALA A 10 19.53 13.83 19.63
CA ALA A 10 18.12 14.14 19.40
C ALA A 10 17.21 12.89 19.52
N PHE A 11 17.71 11.70 19.14
CA PHE A 11 16.93 10.45 19.17
C PHE A 11 17.11 9.61 20.44
N LYS A 12 17.87 10.08 21.43
CA LYS A 12 18.14 9.34 22.67
C LYS A 12 16.91 9.15 23.58
N HIS A 13 15.85 9.93 23.36
CA HIS A 13 14.61 9.90 24.17
C HIS A 13 13.38 9.42 23.38
N VAL A 14 13.57 8.96 22.14
CA VAL A 14 12.46 8.40 21.35
C VAL A 14 12.28 6.95 21.77
N HIS A 15 11.14 6.66 22.39
CA HIS A 15 10.73 5.30 22.69
C HIS A 15 10.39 4.58 21.38
N TYR A 16 11.24 3.64 20.97
CA TYR A 16 10.90 2.66 19.94
C TYR A 16 9.74 1.81 20.46
N GLN A 17 8.59 1.88 19.79
CA GLN A 17 7.46 1.02 20.11
C GLN A 17 7.34 -0.11 19.10
N LYS A 18 7.77 -1.28 19.59
CA LYS A 18 7.42 -2.66 19.25
C LYS A 18 7.82 -3.19 17.87
N GLU A 19 8.80 -4.09 17.91
CA GLU A 19 9.09 -5.09 16.89
C GLU A 19 7.80 -5.74 16.36
N VAL A 20 7.46 -5.47 15.10
CA VAL A 20 6.45 -6.27 14.40
C VAL A 20 7.13 -7.58 14.04
N ASN A 21 6.78 -8.64 14.76
CA ASN A 21 7.25 -9.98 14.51
C ASN A 21 6.70 -10.43 13.14
N LEU A 22 7.52 -10.28 12.09
CA LEU A 22 7.26 -10.90 10.80
C LEU A 22 7.37 -12.40 11.00
N ASN A 23 6.26 -13.07 11.32
CA ASN A 23 6.17 -14.51 11.26
C ASN A 23 6.48 -14.94 9.83
N GLN A 24 7.71 -15.39 9.64
CA GLN A 24 8.26 -15.90 8.40
C GLN A 24 7.52 -17.18 8.00
N LYS A 25 6.33 -17.03 7.42
CA LYS A 25 5.61 -18.13 6.80
C LYS A 25 6.28 -18.38 5.45
N ARG A 26 6.82 -19.59 5.25
CA ARG A 26 7.40 -20.03 3.96
C ARG A 26 6.37 -19.85 2.84
N ILE A 27 6.65 -18.98 1.87
CA ILE A 27 5.80 -18.78 0.68
C ILE A 27 6.52 -19.36 -0.55
N PRO A 28 5.82 -20.10 -1.44
CA PRO A 28 6.40 -20.78 -2.60
C PRO A 28 6.86 -19.86 -3.74
N LYS A 29 7.70 -20.42 -4.61
CA LYS A 29 8.54 -19.81 -5.66
C LYS A 29 7.79 -19.21 -6.87
N SER A 30 6.85 -18.30 -6.67
CA SER A 30 6.41 -17.38 -7.74
C SER A 30 7.07 -16.02 -7.51
N LEU A 31 7.35 -15.20 -8.53
CA LEU A 31 7.90 -13.85 -8.32
C LEU A 31 6.96 -13.07 -7.38
N ILE A 32 7.38 -12.85 -6.14
CA ILE A 32 6.64 -12.04 -5.17
C ILE A 32 7.35 -10.68 -5.08
N THR A 33 6.67 -9.65 -5.58
CA THR A 33 6.97 -8.26 -5.26
C THR A 33 6.49 -7.99 -3.85
N PHE A 34 7.37 -7.51 -2.98
CA PHE A 34 7.00 -7.09 -1.62
C PHE A 34 7.19 -5.57 -1.54
N VAL A 35 6.11 -4.85 -1.30
CA VAL A 35 6.14 -3.42 -0.94
C VAL A 35 5.82 -3.32 0.53
N THR A 36 6.70 -2.69 1.31
CA THR A 36 6.47 -2.43 2.74
C THR A 36 6.37 -0.92 2.94
N SER A 37 5.16 -0.44 3.21
CA SER A 37 4.89 0.97 3.50
C SER A 37 5.15 1.27 4.98
N PHE A 38 5.89 2.35 5.27
CA PHE A 38 5.99 2.94 6.61
C PHE A 38 5.52 4.39 6.53
N ILE A 39 4.34 4.69 7.09
CA ILE A 39 3.85 6.06 7.15
C ILE A 39 4.66 6.81 8.23
N ILE A 40 5.70 7.54 7.80
CA ILE A 40 6.40 8.50 8.65
C ILE A 40 5.86 9.88 8.27
N LEU A 41 4.96 10.42 9.10
CA LEU A 41 4.48 11.80 9.00
C LEU A 41 5.63 12.76 9.34
N LEU A 42 6.39 13.18 8.35
CA LEU A 42 7.39 14.25 8.49
C LEU A 42 6.76 15.58 8.09
N SER A 43 6.22 16.30 9.07
CA SER A 43 5.74 17.66 8.86
C SER A 43 6.92 18.62 8.69
N THR A 44 7.31 18.94 7.45
CA THR A 44 7.83 20.26 7.07
C THR A 44 7.91 20.46 5.54
N PHE A 45 7.03 21.36 5.07
CA PHE A 45 7.06 22.29 3.94
C PHE A 45 8.21 22.30 2.88
N THR A 46 7.79 22.74 1.69
CA THR A 46 8.53 23.39 0.57
C THR A 46 8.90 22.56 -0.67
N VAL A 47 8.18 21.47 -0.97
CA VAL A 47 8.55 20.64 -2.13
C VAL A 47 7.86 21.10 -3.43
N ALA A 48 6.61 21.58 -3.39
CA ALA A 48 5.84 21.88 -4.61
C ALA A 48 6.41 22.99 -5.52
N TYR A 49 7.13 23.99 -4.98
CA TYR A 49 7.54 25.17 -5.76
C TYR A 49 8.93 25.03 -6.44
N ALA A 50 9.71 24.00 -6.10
CA ALA A 50 11.09 23.88 -6.58
C ALA A 50 11.25 23.09 -7.88
N PHE A 51 10.22 22.37 -8.34
CA PHE A 51 10.39 21.36 -9.39
C PHE A 51 10.23 21.86 -10.82
N ASP A 52 9.58 23.00 -11.07
CA ASP A 52 9.51 23.57 -12.43
C ASP A 52 10.82 24.25 -12.86
N ILE A 53 11.80 24.37 -11.94
CA ILE A 53 13.08 25.08 -12.17
C ILE A 53 14.28 24.10 -12.22
N GLY A 54 14.12 22.85 -11.76
CA GLY A 54 15.24 21.92 -11.51
C GLY A 54 15.36 20.69 -12.41
N GLY A 55 14.38 20.39 -13.27
CA GLY A 55 14.45 19.25 -14.20
C GLY A 55 14.25 17.87 -13.56
N ILE A 56 13.50 17.77 -12.46
CA ILE A 56 13.19 16.50 -11.79
C ILE A 56 12.05 15.78 -12.54
N GLN A 57 12.32 14.53 -12.92
CA GLN A 57 11.41 13.63 -13.61
C GLN A 57 10.61 12.82 -12.58
N SER A 58 9.29 13.06 -12.52
CA SER A 58 8.32 12.11 -11.95
C SER A 58 6.96 12.39 -12.59
N LYS A 59 6.57 11.56 -13.56
CA LYS A 59 5.29 11.66 -14.30
C LYS A 59 4.55 10.32 -14.30
N ILE A 60 4.59 9.62 -13.18
CA ILE A 60 3.89 8.34 -13.03
C ILE A 60 2.52 8.64 -12.41
N GLU A 61 1.47 8.21 -13.09
CA GLU A 61 0.11 8.21 -12.55
C GLU A 61 -0.05 7.02 -11.62
N VAL A 62 -0.46 7.28 -10.39
CA VAL A 62 -0.87 6.23 -9.44
C VAL A 62 -2.31 6.42 -9.01
N TRP A 63 -2.98 5.31 -8.70
CA TRP A 63 -4.27 5.33 -8.04
C TRP A 63 -4.11 5.73 -6.57
N PHE A 64 -4.78 6.79 -6.17
CA PHE A 64 -4.86 7.27 -4.80
C PHE A 64 -6.31 7.57 -4.46
N HIS A 65 -6.87 6.80 -3.52
CA HIS A 65 -8.26 6.92 -3.06
C HIS A 65 -9.31 6.95 -4.19
N GLY A 66 -9.17 6.09 -5.20
CA GLY A 66 -10.12 6.00 -6.32
C GLY A 66 -9.81 6.93 -7.50
N GLU A 67 -8.79 7.78 -7.40
CA GLU A 67 -8.45 8.75 -8.43
C GLU A 67 -7.02 8.58 -8.92
N LYS A 68 -6.79 8.76 -10.22
CA LYS A 68 -5.44 8.82 -10.77
C LYS A 68 -4.81 10.16 -10.46
N ARG A 69 -3.63 10.11 -9.85
CA ARG A 69 -2.87 11.30 -9.50
C ARG A 69 -1.42 11.16 -9.91
N MET A 70 -0.86 12.29 -10.32
CA MET A 70 0.58 12.38 -10.58
C MET A 70 1.30 12.40 -9.23
N ILE A 71 2.29 11.53 -9.09
CA ILE A 71 3.14 11.50 -7.91
C ILE A 71 4.55 11.98 -8.20
N GLN A 72 5.15 12.46 -7.13
CA GLN A 72 6.53 12.87 -7.04
C GLN A 72 7.15 12.12 -5.86
N TYR A 73 8.42 11.76 -5.97
CA TYR A 73 9.12 11.14 -4.86
C TYR A 73 10.56 11.60 -4.77
N GLU A 74 11.12 11.50 -3.56
CA GLU A 74 12.55 11.71 -3.30
C GLU A 74 13.12 10.49 -2.59
N GLU A 75 14.37 10.13 -2.89
CA GLU A 75 15.08 9.09 -2.16
C GLU A 75 15.62 9.69 -0.84
N VAL A 76 15.10 9.21 0.29
CA VAL A 76 15.45 9.69 1.64
C VAL A 76 16.50 8.84 2.33
N GLU A 77 16.57 7.56 1.96
CA GLU A 77 17.59 6.58 2.37
C GLU A 77 17.80 5.59 1.22
N ASP A 78 18.88 4.80 1.24
CA ASP A 78 19.22 3.83 0.20
C ASP A 78 18.02 2.92 -0.14
N HIS A 79 17.44 3.13 -1.32
CA HIS A 79 16.23 2.44 -1.80
C HIS A 79 14.95 2.64 -0.95
N VAL A 80 14.86 3.79 -0.29
CA VAL A 80 13.71 4.22 0.50
C VAL A 80 13.26 5.59 -0.01
N TYR A 81 12.00 5.70 -0.43
CA TYR A 81 11.49 6.87 -1.12
C TYR A 81 10.30 7.48 -0.39
N HIS A 82 10.27 8.80 -0.26
CA HIS A 82 9.13 9.55 0.25
C HIS A 82 8.28 10.02 -0.91
N PHE A 83 7.00 9.67 -0.93
CA PHE A 83 6.07 9.98 -2.01
C PHE A 83 5.12 11.12 -1.64
N TYR A 84 4.80 11.94 -2.65
CA TYR A 84 3.92 13.10 -2.53
C TYR A 84 3.01 13.19 -3.76
N THR A 85 1.80 13.71 -3.55
CA THR A 85 0.92 14.15 -4.64
C THR A 85 0.35 15.54 -4.32
N THR A 86 -0.47 16.08 -5.21
CA THR A 86 -1.20 17.34 -4.99
C THR A 86 -2.70 17.13 -5.12
N ASP A 87 -3.48 17.88 -4.35
CA ASP A 87 -4.93 17.97 -4.54
C ASP A 87 -5.34 18.94 -5.65
N GLU A 88 -6.66 19.04 -5.89
CA GLU A 88 -7.23 19.92 -6.92
C GLU A 88 -6.91 21.41 -6.66
N ASP A 89 -6.71 21.79 -5.40
CA ASP A 89 -6.35 23.13 -4.97
C ASP A 89 -4.83 23.37 -5.02
N GLY A 90 -4.04 22.35 -5.39
CA GLY A 90 -2.59 22.41 -5.46
C GLY A 90 -1.88 22.24 -4.11
N ASN A 91 -2.59 21.85 -3.06
CA ASN A 91 -1.97 21.53 -1.77
C ASN A 91 -1.25 20.18 -1.87
N VAL A 92 -0.10 20.08 -1.21
CA VAL A 92 0.68 18.84 -1.14
C VAL A 92 0.00 17.85 -0.20
N ILE A 93 -0.22 16.64 -0.69
CA ILE A 93 -0.62 15.47 0.08
C ILE A 93 0.63 14.61 0.28
N ASP A 94 0.94 14.33 1.54
CA ASP A 94 1.97 13.38 1.94
C ASP A 94 1.43 11.95 1.82
N MET A 95 2.10 11.11 1.02
CA MET A 95 1.76 9.69 0.88
C MET A 95 2.65 8.80 1.74
N GLY A 96 3.68 9.36 2.38
CA GLY A 96 4.58 8.65 3.29
C GLY A 96 5.78 7.99 2.60
N THR A 97 6.54 7.25 3.40
CA THR A 97 7.80 6.63 3.01
C THR A 97 7.60 5.15 2.65
N HIS A 98 8.16 4.74 1.53
CA HIS A 98 7.99 3.40 1.00
C HIS A 98 9.32 2.81 0.56
N SER A 99 9.45 1.50 0.71
CA SER A 99 10.51 0.71 0.09
C SER A 99 9.93 -0.60 -0.43
N GLY A 100 10.59 -1.18 -1.42
CA GLY A 100 10.12 -2.40 -2.06
C GLY A 100 11.27 -3.25 -2.58
N SER A 101 10.97 -4.52 -2.82
CA SER A 101 11.91 -5.47 -3.42
C SER A 101 11.22 -6.28 -4.51
N LYS A 102 11.96 -6.58 -5.57
CA LYS A 102 11.53 -7.43 -6.69
C LYS A 102 12.40 -8.68 -6.79
N GLY A 103 11.78 -9.76 -7.23
CA GLY A 103 12.49 -10.99 -7.59
C GLY A 103 13.06 -10.92 -9.00
N THR A 104 14.32 -11.29 -9.16
CA THR A 104 15.00 -11.45 -10.44
C THR A 104 15.58 -12.85 -10.59
N LEU A 105 16.13 -13.16 -11.77
CA LEU A 105 16.82 -14.44 -12.02
C LEU A 105 18.04 -14.66 -11.10
N THR A 106 18.63 -13.59 -10.60
CA THR A 106 19.86 -13.62 -9.79
C THR A 106 19.60 -13.49 -8.29
N GLY A 107 18.37 -13.16 -7.87
CA GLY A 107 18.03 -13.04 -6.46
C GLY A 107 16.87 -12.08 -6.21
N ILE A 108 16.91 -11.42 -5.06
CA ILE A 108 16.00 -10.33 -4.71
C ILE A 108 16.81 -9.05 -4.78
N GLU A 109 16.27 -8.02 -5.43
CA GLU A 109 16.88 -6.70 -5.52
C GLU A 109 15.89 -5.62 -5.07
N PRO A 110 16.37 -4.50 -4.51
CA PRO A 110 15.51 -3.38 -4.16
C PRO A 110 14.90 -2.74 -5.42
N MET A 111 13.72 -2.15 -5.25
CA MET A 111 13.05 -1.41 -6.31
C MET A 111 13.61 -0.01 -6.48
N SER A 112 13.61 0.49 -7.71
CA SER A 112 13.73 1.93 -7.96
C SER A 112 12.46 2.66 -7.50
N GLY A 113 12.52 3.98 -7.37
CA GLY A 113 11.33 4.76 -7.02
C GLY A 113 10.24 4.70 -8.09
N ASP A 114 10.61 4.63 -9.38
CA ASP A 114 9.67 4.44 -10.49
C ASP A 114 9.00 3.07 -10.44
N GLU A 115 9.76 2.01 -10.16
CA GLU A 115 9.20 0.66 -10.03
C GLU A 115 8.27 0.55 -8.81
N LEU A 116 8.62 1.24 -7.73
CA LEU A 116 7.80 1.32 -6.53
C LEU A 116 6.52 2.13 -6.79
N ALA A 117 6.61 3.26 -7.48
CA ALA A 117 5.47 4.05 -7.96
C ALA A 117 4.53 3.20 -8.82
N GLU A 118 5.06 2.49 -9.82
CA GLU A 118 4.27 1.62 -10.68
C GLU A 118 3.56 0.53 -9.89
N SER A 119 4.25 -0.08 -8.91
CA SER A 119 3.66 -1.12 -8.05
C SER A 119 2.50 -0.61 -7.19
N MET A 120 2.45 0.69 -6.86
CA MET A 120 1.34 1.27 -6.10
C MET A 120 -0.01 1.15 -6.82
N ASN A 121 -0.02 1.05 -8.16
CA ASN A 121 -1.25 0.87 -8.93
C ASN A 121 -1.95 -0.47 -8.71
N ASP A 122 -1.23 -1.45 -8.15
CA ASP A 122 -1.77 -2.75 -7.78
C ASP A 122 -2.08 -2.87 -6.29
N ASN A 123 -1.80 -1.83 -5.49
CA ASN A 123 -2.07 -1.83 -4.06
C ASN A 123 -3.57 -1.67 -3.77
N SER A 124 -3.96 -2.21 -2.62
CA SER A 124 -5.29 -2.00 -2.03
C SER A 124 -5.13 -1.50 -0.60
N GLU A 125 -6.08 -0.70 -0.15
CA GLU A 125 -6.06 -0.04 1.15
C GLU A 125 -7.46 0.00 1.75
N ILE A 126 -7.54 0.02 3.08
CA ILE A 126 -8.76 0.32 3.81
C ILE A 126 -8.53 1.59 4.62
N VAL A 127 -9.39 2.58 4.42
CA VAL A 127 -9.37 3.84 5.17
C VAL A 127 -10.67 3.99 5.93
N TYR A 128 -10.58 4.35 7.20
CA TYR A 128 -11.73 4.74 8.00
C TYR A 128 -12.06 6.21 7.77
N ASP A 129 -13.29 6.49 7.34
CA ASP A 129 -13.85 7.83 7.27
C ASP A 129 -14.59 8.14 8.57
N GLU A 130 -13.95 8.95 9.43
CA GLU A 130 -14.50 9.39 10.71
C GLU A 130 -15.79 10.22 10.56
N LYS A 131 -16.00 10.91 9.43
CA LYS A 131 -17.17 11.78 9.23
C LYS A 131 -18.41 10.95 8.91
N GLU A 132 -18.24 9.92 8.10
CA GLU A 132 -19.34 9.06 7.66
C GLU A 132 -19.49 7.78 8.49
N ASP A 133 -18.53 7.50 9.39
CA ASP A 133 -18.42 6.27 10.18
C ASP A 133 -18.41 5.02 9.26
N LYS A 134 -17.50 5.05 8.27
CA LYS A 134 -17.39 4.02 7.23
C LYS A 134 -15.96 3.54 7.04
N CYS A 135 -15.81 2.26 6.76
CA CYS A 135 -14.56 1.68 6.24
C CYS A 135 -14.65 1.59 4.72
N LEU A 136 -13.78 2.32 4.03
CA LEU A 136 -13.70 2.36 2.57
C LEU A 136 -12.52 1.51 2.09
N PHE A 137 -12.81 0.50 1.29
CA PHE A 137 -11.81 -0.27 0.56
C PHE A 137 -11.52 0.40 -0.78
N TYR A 138 -10.25 0.72 -1.01
CA TYR A 138 -9.76 1.29 -2.25
C TYR A 138 -8.97 0.27 -3.05
N TYR A 139 -9.29 0.17 -4.34
CA TYR A 139 -8.49 -0.53 -5.33
C TYR A 139 -8.69 0.12 -6.68
N GLN A 140 -7.62 0.66 -7.26
CA GLN A 140 -7.66 1.41 -8.51
C GLN A 140 -8.70 2.56 -8.49
N ASP A 141 -9.64 2.55 -9.43
CA ASP A 141 -10.73 3.52 -9.55
C ASP A 141 -11.94 3.20 -8.64
N LYS A 142 -11.83 2.17 -7.79
CA LYS A 142 -12.92 1.72 -6.92
C LYS A 142 -12.72 2.23 -5.50
N ALA A 143 -13.79 2.79 -4.95
CA ALA A 143 -13.98 3.11 -3.54
C ALA A 143 -15.25 2.41 -3.06
N ILE A 144 -15.10 1.42 -2.17
CA ILE A 144 -16.19 0.52 -1.78
C ILE A 144 -16.41 0.62 -0.27
N ASP A 145 -17.64 0.95 0.15
CA ASP A 145 -18.04 0.87 1.56
C ASP A 145 -18.18 -0.60 1.97
N ILE A 146 -17.19 -1.10 2.72
CA ILE A 146 -17.13 -2.49 3.18
C ILE A 146 -17.68 -2.68 4.60
N THR A 147 -18.14 -1.61 5.25
CA THR A 147 -18.52 -1.58 6.68
C THR A 147 -19.52 -2.68 7.06
N LYS A 148 -20.43 -3.03 6.14
CA LYS A 148 -21.48 -4.04 6.33
C LYS A 148 -21.33 -5.28 5.45
N MET A 149 -20.15 -5.47 4.85
CA MET A 149 -19.87 -6.56 3.92
C MET A 149 -19.19 -7.76 4.58
N PHE A 150 -18.80 -7.65 5.85
CA PHE A 150 -18.19 -8.73 6.61
C PHE A 150 -19.23 -9.74 7.09
N ASP A 151 -18.88 -11.02 7.00
CA ASP A 151 -19.68 -12.10 7.54
C ASP A 151 -19.47 -12.29 9.06
N LYS A 152 -20.14 -13.29 9.63
CA LYS A 152 -20.05 -13.62 11.06
C LYS A 152 -18.64 -14.03 11.52
N GLU A 153 -17.77 -14.41 10.58
CA GLU A 153 -16.39 -14.85 10.80
C GLU A 153 -15.41 -13.68 10.60
N LYS A 154 -15.92 -12.45 10.42
CA LYS A 154 -15.15 -11.22 10.19
C LYS A 154 -14.37 -11.25 8.87
N GLU A 155 -14.92 -11.93 7.87
CA GLU A 155 -14.33 -12.02 6.52
C GLU A 155 -15.22 -11.32 5.48
N CYS A 156 -14.60 -10.66 4.51
CA CYS A 156 -15.22 -10.02 3.36
C CYS A 156 -14.53 -10.47 2.07
N TYR A 157 -15.33 -10.73 1.03
CA TYR A 157 -14.89 -11.34 -0.22
C TYR A 157 -15.31 -10.48 -1.41
N LEU A 158 -14.35 -9.85 -2.08
CA LEU A 158 -14.61 -8.96 -3.21
C LEU A 158 -13.97 -9.51 -4.49
N VAL A 159 -14.66 -9.39 -5.62
CA VAL A 159 -14.05 -9.58 -6.94
C VAL A 159 -14.20 -8.31 -7.76
N ILE A 160 -13.08 -7.76 -8.21
CA ILE A 160 -13.00 -6.54 -8.99
C ILE A 160 -12.29 -6.85 -10.31
N ASN A 161 -12.86 -6.40 -11.42
CA ASN A 161 -12.18 -6.50 -12.70
C ASN A 161 -11.29 -5.26 -12.89
N ASN A 162 -9.99 -5.47 -13.10
CA ASN A 162 -9.01 -4.38 -13.26
C ASN A 162 -8.88 -3.89 -14.72
N GLY A 163 -9.82 -4.26 -15.60
CA GLY A 163 -9.78 -4.02 -17.05
C GLY A 163 -9.16 -5.17 -17.85
N GLU A 164 -8.31 -5.99 -17.25
CA GLU A 164 -7.67 -7.13 -17.91
C GLU A 164 -8.23 -8.47 -17.41
N LYS A 165 -8.37 -8.60 -16.09
CA LYS A 165 -8.78 -9.84 -15.42
C LYS A 165 -9.50 -9.55 -14.12
N ASP A 166 -10.13 -10.58 -13.59
CA ASP A 166 -10.71 -10.54 -12.27
C ASP A 166 -9.63 -10.69 -11.19
N ILE A 167 -9.68 -9.79 -10.22
CA ILE A 167 -8.84 -9.79 -9.02
C ILE A 167 -9.74 -10.07 -7.83
N TYR A 168 -9.34 -11.04 -7.03
CA TYR A 168 -10.08 -11.53 -5.87
C TYR A 168 -9.41 -11.04 -4.59
N PHE A 169 -10.20 -10.43 -3.71
CA PHE A 169 -9.76 -9.92 -2.42
C PHE A 169 -10.46 -10.69 -1.31
N VAL A 170 -9.67 -11.14 -0.35
CA VAL A 170 -10.15 -11.70 0.91
C VAL A 170 -9.64 -10.80 2.02
N ILE A 171 -10.58 -10.13 2.69
CA ILE A 171 -10.30 -9.16 3.74
C ILE A 171 -10.79 -9.77 5.04
N SER A 172 -9.93 -9.81 6.06
CA SER A 172 -10.27 -10.29 7.40
C SER A 172 -9.78 -9.33 8.45
N TYR A 173 -10.47 -9.22 9.59
CA TYR A 173 -9.99 -8.41 10.72
C TYR A 173 -10.13 -9.14 12.06
N GLU A 174 -9.26 -8.81 13.01
CA GLU A 174 -9.30 -9.37 14.37
C GLU A 174 -10.25 -8.58 15.26
N ASP A 175 -9.91 -7.34 15.62
CA ASP A 175 -10.72 -6.52 16.54
C ASP A 175 -11.48 -5.40 15.82
N LYS A 176 -10.76 -4.54 15.08
CA LYS A 176 -11.36 -3.49 14.25
C LYS A 176 -10.91 -3.58 12.79
N ILE A 177 -11.79 -3.15 11.89
CA ILE A 177 -11.57 -3.22 10.44
C ILE A 177 -10.41 -2.31 10.00
N ASP A 178 -10.25 -1.16 10.61
CA ASP A 178 -9.27 -0.13 10.26
C ASP A 178 -7.92 -0.30 10.96
N ASP A 179 -7.87 -1.03 12.08
CA ASP A 179 -6.65 -1.25 12.85
C ASP A 179 -5.98 -2.62 12.54
N ASP A 180 -6.76 -3.70 12.46
CA ASP A 180 -6.23 -5.08 12.46
C ASP A 180 -6.68 -5.88 11.24
N CYS A 181 -6.77 -5.24 10.07
CA CYS A 181 -7.14 -5.93 8.84
C CYS A 181 -5.96 -6.62 8.15
N THR A 182 -6.28 -7.72 7.48
CA THR A 182 -5.42 -8.39 6.51
C THR A 182 -6.15 -8.41 5.18
N ILE A 183 -5.50 -7.90 4.14
CA ILE A 183 -5.98 -7.95 2.77
C ILE A 183 -5.14 -8.97 2.01
N SER A 184 -5.79 -10.01 1.48
CA SER A 184 -5.15 -11.00 0.62
C SER A 184 -5.68 -10.88 -0.80
N GLN A 185 -4.78 -10.68 -1.76
CA GLN A 185 -5.10 -10.47 -3.17
C GLN A 185 -4.69 -11.67 -4.02
N TYR A 186 -5.58 -12.08 -4.93
CA TYR A 186 -5.37 -13.23 -5.82
C TYR A 186 -5.81 -12.89 -7.24
N SER A 187 -5.01 -13.26 -8.24
CA SER A 187 -5.37 -13.12 -9.65
C SER A 187 -5.48 -14.47 -10.40
N ASP A 188 -5.34 -15.59 -9.69
CA ASP A 188 -5.51 -16.94 -10.23
C ASP A 188 -6.54 -17.67 -9.38
N GLU A 189 -7.58 -18.20 -10.01
CA GLU A 189 -8.63 -18.94 -9.35
C GLU A 189 -8.15 -20.25 -8.71
N ASN A 190 -6.97 -20.75 -9.11
CA ASN A 190 -6.32 -21.92 -8.51
C ASN A 190 -5.42 -21.57 -7.32
N ALA A 191 -5.24 -20.28 -7.00
CA ALA A 191 -4.47 -19.85 -5.84
C ALA A 191 -5.15 -20.31 -4.54
N THR A 192 -4.34 -20.74 -3.58
CA THR A 192 -4.80 -21.19 -2.27
C THR A 192 -5.03 -19.99 -1.37
N VAL A 193 -6.24 -19.86 -0.83
CA VAL A 193 -6.63 -18.80 0.10
C VAL A 193 -6.17 -19.13 1.51
N THR A 194 -6.78 -20.15 2.12
CA THR A 194 -6.41 -20.70 3.43
C THR A 194 -6.65 -22.21 3.47
N GLN A 195 -5.84 -22.94 4.24
CA GLN A 195 -6.03 -24.38 4.52
C GLN A 195 -6.25 -25.30 3.29
N GLY A 196 -5.71 -24.93 2.12
CA GLY A 196 -5.84 -25.73 0.89
C GLY A 196 -7.08 -25.44 0.06
N VAL A 197 -7.97 -24.55 0.52
CA VAL A 197 -9.12 -24.05 -0.24
C VAL A 197 -8.62 -23.10 -1.33
N LYS A 198 -9.08 -23.29 -2.57
CA LYS A 198 -8.74 -22.41 -3.69
C LYS A 198 -9.82 -21.35 -3.89
N VAL A 199 -9.45 -20.23 -4.51
CA VAL A 199 -10.39 -19.16 -4.88
C VAL A 199 -11.61 -19.73 -5.64
N LYS A 200 -11.39 -20.66 -6.58
CA LYS A 200 -12.46 -21.30 -7.34
C LYS A 200 -13.46 -22.10 -6.50
N ASP A 201 -13.04 -22.59 -5.34
CA ASP A 201 -13.85 -23.45 -4.48
C ASP A 201 -14.82 -22.64 -3.60
N ILE A 202 -14.64 -21.31 -3.54
CA ILE A 202 -15.44 -20.37 -2.73
C ILE A 202 -15.97 -19.18 -3.56
N LYS A 203 -16.13 -19.36 -4.89
CA LYS A 203 -16.60 -18.28 -5.78
C LYS A 203 -17.95 -17.69 -5.39
N ASP A 204 -18.81 -18.48 -4.78
CA ASP A 204 -20.13 -18.08 -4.30
C ASP A 204 -20.08 -17.10 -3.13
N ARG A 205 -18.96 -17.03 -2.39
CA ARG A 205 -18.74 -16.03 -1.34
C ARG A 205 -18.37 -14.65 -1.91
N PHE A 206 -17.78 -14.59 -3.11
CA PHE A 206 -17.30 -13.34 -3.68
C PHE A 206 -18.42 -12.46 -4.21
N VAL A 207 -18.43 -11.21 -3.75
CA VAL A 207 -19.30 -10.15 -4.27
C VAL A 207 -18.59 -9.44 -5.41
N ARG A 208 -19.19 -9.47 -6.61
CA ARG A 208 -18.64 -8.75 -7.76
C ARG A 208 -18.96 -7.26 -7.66
N ILE A 209 -17.90 -6.46 -7.63
CA ILE A 209 -17.98 -5.01 -7.76
C ILE A 209 -17.99 -4.65 -9.24
N LYS A 210 -18.86 -3.73 -9.62
CA LYS A 210 -19.01 -3.23 -11.00
C LYS A 210 -18.17 -1.99 -11.24
#